data_AF-R1G7C9-F1
#
_entry.id   AF-R1G7C9-F1
#
_cell.length_a   1.000
_cell.length_b   1.000
_cell.length_c   1.000
_cell.angle_alpha   90.00
_cell.angle_beta   90.00
_cell.angle_gamma   90.00
#
_symmetry.space_group_name_H-M   'P 1'
#
loop_
_entity.id
_entity.type
_entity.pdbx_description
1 polymer ?
#
loop_
_entity_poly.entity_id
_entity_poly.type
_entity_poly.pdbx_seq_one_letter_code
_entity_poly.pdbx_strand_id
1 'polypeptide(L)'
;MRNAAVDARVPAGDGEPAPAPAATPAPAFRRHLRAEVRAGKGAYLFSEQGVIAMRGAKIESLAALLDGTHDLERLLRGRPGGMAPEEVAALLTQLVDAGLVTLRSTPAEPRPGDEGVLAYWDACGVDADLAAARQGTVRLTAVGDDADGVDPGAVERALAGAGLG
;
A
#
# COMPACT_ATOMS: atom_id res chain seq x y z
N MET A 1 11.01 35.39 49.24
CA MET A 1 11.51 35.45 47.85
C MET A 1 10.43 34.87 46.95
N ARG A 2 10.03 35.62 45.93
CA ARG A 2 8.84 35.39 45.07
C ARG A 2 9.12 34.28 44.05
N ASN A 3 8.22 33.31 43.93
CA ASN A 3 8.18 32.40 42.79
C ASN A 3 7.06 32.86 41.86
N ALA A 4 7.44 33.30 40.65
CA ALA A 4 6.52 33.81 39.64
C ALA A 4 5.88 32.62 38.90
N ALA A 5 4.57 32.49 39.03
CA ALA A 5 3.77 31.66 38.14
C ALA A 5 3.65 32.37 36.79
N VAL A 6 4.18 31.76 35.73
CA VAL A 6 3.96 32.19 34.36
C VAL A 6 2.72 31.45 33.85
N ASP A 7 1.60 32.14 33.83
CA ASP A 7 0.39 31.74 33.12
C ASP A 7 0.65 31.89 31.61
N ALA A 8 0.95 30.77 30.95
CA ALA A 8 0.99 30.71 29.49
C ALA A 8 -0.42 30.37 28.98
N ARG A 9 -1.20 31.41 28.71
CA ARG A 9 -2.50 31.33 28.04
C ARG A 9 -2.32 30.84 26.61
N VAL A 10 -2.78 29.63 26.31
CA VAL A 10 -2.90 29.09 24.95
C VAL A 10 -3.92 29.94 24.17
N PRO A 11 -3.56 30.55 23.03
CA PRO A 11 -4.57 31.13 22.16
C PRO A 11 -5.37 30.00 21.51
N ALA A 12 -6.69 30.03 21.73
CA ALA A 12 -7.65 29.26 20.97
C ALA A 12 -7.55 29.71 19.49
N GLY A 13 -6.85 28.92 18.69
CA GLY A 13 -6.90 29.01 17.24
C GLY A 13 -8.13 28.25 16.77
N ASP A 14 -9.11 29.00 16.28
CA ASP A 14 -10.28 28.52 15.57
C ASP A 14 -9.86 27.66 14.36
N GLY A 15 -10.51 26.51 14.21
CA GLY A 15 -10.35 25.62 13.08
C GLY A 15 -10.14 24.18 13.52
N GLU A 16 -11.21 23.53 13.97
CA GLU A 16 -11.27 22.07 13.87
C GLU A 16 -10.90 21.71 12.42
N PRO A 17 -9.83 20.95 12.16
CA PRO A 17 -9.44 20.62 10.80
C PRO A 17 -10.65 19.96 10.16
N ALA A 18 -11.16 20.57 9.08
CA ALA A 18 -12.23 19.99 8.29
C ALA A 18 -11.90 18.52 8.06
N PRO A 19 -12.86 17.59 8.25
CA PRO A 19 -12.57 16.17 8.14
C PRO A 19 -11.89 15.94 6.79
N ALA A 20 -10.67 15.41 6.84
CA ALA A 20 -9.92 15.09 5.63
C ALA A 20 -10.84 14.29 4.70
N PRO A 21 -10.90 14.62 3.40
CA PRO A 21 -11.81 13.94 2.48
C PRO A 21 -11.58 12.42 2.62
N ALA A 22 -12.66 11.68 2.84
CA ALA A 22 -12.59 10.24 3.03
C ALA A 22 -11.84 9.62 1.85
N ALA A 23 -10.73 8.93 2.14
CA ALA A 23 -9.95 8.22 1.14
C ALA A 23 -10.88 7.30 0.34
N THR A 24 -11.06 7.59 -0.94
CA THR A 24 -11.93 6.79 -1.80
C THR A 24 -11.13 5.59 -2.29
N PRO A 25 -11.67 4.36 -2.20
CA PRO A 25 -10.95 3.17 -2.63
C PRO A 25 -10.68 3.20 -4.14
N ALA A 26 -9.40 3.04 -4.50
CA ALA A 26 -8.94 2.99 -5.88
C ALA A 26 -8.39 1.58 -6.20
N PRO A 27 -9.00 0.86 -7.16
CA PRO A 27 -8.48 -0.41 -7.64
C PRO A 27 -7.07 -0.27 -8.22
N ALA A 28 -6.21 -1.22 -7.85
CA ALA A 28 -4.85 -1.27 -8.37
C ALA A 28 -4.32 -2.69 -8.42
N PHE A 29 -3.40 -2.96 -9.34
CA PHE A 29 -2.56 -4.15 -9.21
C PHE A 29 -1.82 -4.13 -7.87
N ARG A 30 -1.63 -5.32 -7.28
CA ARG A 30 -0.80 -5.49 -6.09
C ARG A 30 0.59 -4.87 -6.34
N ARG A 31 1.19 -4.25 -5.32
CA ARG A 31 2.46 -3.51 -5.48
C ARG A 31 3.64 -4.39 -5.94
N HIS A 32 3.61 -5.69 -5.66
CA HIS A 32 4.60 -6.64 -6.13
C HIS A 32 4.39 -7.09 -7.60
N LEU A 33 3.30 -6.65 -8.24
CA LEU A 33 3.00 -6.91 -9.64
C LEU A 33 3.25 -5.66 -10.46
N ARG A 34 4.23 -5.72 -11.36
CA ARG A 34 4.47 -4.66 -12.33
C ARG A 34 3.64 -4.91 -13.58
N ALA A 35 2.67 -4.04 -13.85
CA ALA A 35 1.85 -4.14 -15.04
C ALA A 35 2.47 -3.45 -16.26
N GLU A 36 2.50 -4.13 -17.40
CA GLU A 36 2.72 -3.53 -18.72
C GLU A 36 1.53 -3.82 -19.64
N VAL A 37 0.85 -2.77 -20.07
CA VAL A 37 -0.24 -2.86 -21.04
C VAL A 37 0.29 -2.56 -22.44
N ARG A 38 -0.02 -3.43 -23.40
CA ARG A 38 0.43 -3.31 -24.79
C ARG A 38 -0.78 -3.38 -25.72
N ALA A 39 -0.98 -2.31 -26.49
CA ALA A 39 -2.09 -2.20 -27.43
C ALA A 39 -2.20 -3.43 -28.34
N GLY A 40 -3.38 -4.07 -28.36
CA GLY A 40 -3.66 -5.26 -29.16
C GLY A 40 -2.96 -6.55 -28.68
N LYS A 41 -2.23 -6.50 -27.57
CA LYS A 41 -1.52 -7.65 -26.98
C LYS A 41 -1.98 -7.97 -25.56
N GLY A 42 -2.86 -7.16 -24.96
CA GLY A 42 -3.33 -7.32 -23.59
C GLY A 42 -2.40 -6.70 -22.53
N ALA A 43 -2.44 -7.27 -21.33
CA ALA A 43 -1.65 -6.83 -20.19
C ALA A 43 -0.75 -7.97 -19.66
N TYR A 44 0.46 -7.61 -19.24
CA TYR A 44 1.46 -8.50 -18.67
C TYR A 44 1.76 -8.05 -17.25
N LEU A 45 1.64 -8.95 -16.29
CA LEU A 45 2.00 -8.70 -14.90
C LEU A 45 3.29 -9.44 -14.60
N PHE A 46 4.33 -8.70 -14.23
CA PHE A 46 5.64 -9.23 -13.88
C PHE A 46 5.80 -9.29 -12.36
N SER A 47 6.28 -10.42 -11.86
CA SER A 47 6.73 -10.60 -10.49
C SER A 47 8.02 -11.43 -10.47
N GLU A 48 8.63 -11.58 -9.29
CA GLU A 48 9.79 -12.45 -9.09
C GLU A 48 9.49 -13.93 -9.43
N GLN A 49 8.24 -14.35 -9.31
CA GLN A 49 7.80 -15.73 -9.53
C GLN A 49 7.45 -16.02 -10.99
N GLY A 50 7.35 -15.00 -11.84
CA GLY A 50 7.09 -15.16 -13.27
C GLY A 50 6.24 -14.06 -13.88
N VAL A 51 5.57 -14.41 -14.98
CA VAL A 51 4.76 -13.48 -15.77
C VAL A 51 3.36 -14.04 -15.97
N ILE A 52 2.36 -13.21 -15.70
CA ILE A 52 0.95 -13.50 -15.98
C ILE A 52 0.53 -12.69 -17.20
N ALA A 53 0.06 -13.38 -18.24
CA ALA A 53 -0.44 -12.74 -19.46
C ALA A 53 -1.97 -12.74 -19.47
N MET A 54 -2.57 -11.56 -19.49
CA MET A 54 -4.02 -11.35 -19.59
C MET A 54 -4.35 -10.86 -20.99
N ARG A 55 -5.20 -11.60 -21.71
CA ARG A 55 -5.53 -11.33 -23.12
C ARG A 55 -6.96 -10.84 -23.28
N GLY A 56 -7.13 -9.87 -24.19
CA GLY A 56 -8.44 -9.37 -24.61
C GLY A 56 -8.56 -7.85 -24.49
N ALA A 57 -9.32 -7.24 -25.40
CA ALA A 57 -9.47 -5.78 -25.47
C ALA A 57 -10.10 -5.17 -24.20
N LYS A 58 -11.02 -5.90 -23.57
CA LYS A 58 -11.68 -5.50 -22.32
C LYS A 58 -10.70 -5.43 -21.15
N ILE A 59 -9.90 -6.48 -20.94
CA ILE A 59 -8.88 -6.50 -19.88
C ILE A 59 -7.73 -5.54 -20.16
N GLU A 60 -7.34 -5.34 -21.43
CA GLU A 60 -6.36 -4.33 -21.84
C GLU A 60 -6.83 -2.92 -21.43
N SER A 61 -8.08 -2.59 -21.74
CA SER A 61 -8.68 -1.29 -21.43
C SER A 61 -8.82 -1.08 -19.92
N LEU A 62 -9.20 -2.12 -19.16
CA LEU A 62 -9.33 -2.03 -17.71
C LEU A 62 -7.96 -1.94 -17.03
N ALA A 63 -7.02 -2.82 -17.39
CA ALA A 63 -5.69 -2.91 -16.78
C ALA A 63 -4.90 -1.60 -16.87
N ALA A 64 -5.08 -0.83 -17.94
CA ALA A 64 -4.44 0.47 -18.11
C ALA A 64 -4.86 1.51 -17.04
N LEU A 65 -5.96 1.26 -16.33
CA LEU A 65 -6.51 2.15 -15.31
C LEU A 65 -6.32 1.60 -13.88
N LEU A 66 -5.75 0.40 -13.72
CA LEU A 66 -5.53 -0.25 -12.41
C LEU A 66 -4.19 0.15 -11.80
N ASP A 67 -3.92 1.46 -11.82
CA ASP A 67 -2.72 2.08 -11.25
C ASP A 67 -2.99 2.74 -9.89
N GLY A 68 -4.21 2.58 -9.35
CA GLY A 68 -4.67 3.19 -8.09
C GLY A 68 -4.88 4.70 -8.12
N THR A 69 -4.85 5.33 -9.30
CA THR A 69 -5.18 6.76 -9.46
C THR A 69 -6.65 6.97 -9.80
N HIS A 70 -7.35 5.91 -10.22
CA HIS A 70 -8.75 5.93 -10.58
C HIS A 70 -9.58 5.30 -9.46
N ASP A 71 -10.44 6.09 -8.82
CA ASP A 71 -11.41 5.57 -7.87
C ASP A 71 -12.44 4.65 -8.55
N LEU A 72 -13.07 3.78 -7.76
CA LEU A 72 -14.00 2.77 -8.26
C LEU A 72 -15.22 3.40 -8.98
N GLU A 73 -15.77 4.49 -8.48
CA GLU A 73 -16.93 5.13 -9.10
C GLU A 73 -16.59 5.71 -10.48
N ARG A 74 -15.43 6.35 -10.60
CA ARG A 74 -14.90 6.89 -11.85
C ARG A 74 -14.66 5.78 -12.86
N LEU A 75 -14.13 4.64 -12.45
CA LEU A 75 -13.95 3.47 -13.31
C LEU A 75 -15.29 2.95 -13.87
N LEU A 76 -16.27 2.74 -12.99
CA LEU A 76 -17.60 2.25 -13.39
C LEU A 76 -18.32 3.21 -14.35
N ARG A 77 -18.22 4.52 -14.09
CA ARG A 77 -18.79 5.56 -14.96
C ARG A 77 -18.05 5.70 -16.29
N GLY A 78 -16.73 5.50 -16.27
CA GLY A 78 -15.84 5.64 -17.43
C GLY A 78 -16.02 4.56 -18.49
N ARG A 79 -16.63 3.42 -18.15
CA ARG A 79 -16.95 2.32 -19.10
C ARG A 79 -15.76 1.93 -19.98
N PRO A 80 -14.60 1.55 -19.39
CA PRO A 80 -13.40 1.23 -20.14
C PRO A 80 -13.68 0.13 -21.17
N GLY A 81 -13.17 0.32 -22.39
CA GLY A 81 -13.41 -0.61 -23.50
C GLY A 81 -14.87 -0.77 -23.90
N GLY A 82 -15.74 0.18 -23.54
CA GLY A 82 -17.19 0.14 -23.80
C GLY A 82 -17.97 -0.83 -22.91
N MET A 83 -17.33 -1.36 -21.85
CA MET A 83 -17.99 -2.29 -20.92
C MET A 83 -19.13 -1.61 -20.15
N ALA A 84 -20.21 -2.35 -19.94
CA ALA A 84 -21.23 -1.95 -18.99
C ALA A 84 -20.66 -1.92 -17.55
N PRO A 85 -21.18 -1.10 -16.64
CA PRO A 85 -20.69 -1.03 -15.25
C PRO A 85 -20.65 -2.40 -14.56
N GLU A 86 -21.63 -3.26 -14.83
CA GLU A 86 -21.72 -4.61 -14.28
C GLU A 86 -20.59 -5.52 -14.79
N GLU A 87 -20.19 -5.35 -16.06
CA GLU A 87 -19.07 -6.08 -16.65
C GLU A 87 -17.73 -5.62 -16.04
N VAL A 88 -17.56 -4.31 -15.82
CA VAL A 88 -16.39 -3.75 -15.13
C VAL A 88 -16.28 -4.31 -13.72
N ALA A 89 -17.39 -4.31 -12.97
CA ALA A 89 -17.44 -4.83 -11.61
C ALA A 89 -17.11 -6.34 -11.58
N ALA A 90 -17.72 -7.14 -12.46
CA ALA A 90 -17.47 -8.57 -12.54
C ALA A 90 -16.00 -8.89 -12.88
N LEU A 91 -15.40 -8.15 -13.83
CA LEU A 91 -13.99 -8.35 -14.19
C LEU A 91 -13.06 -7.92 -13.05
N LEU A 92 -13.37 -6.83 -12.34
CA LEU A 92 -12.64 -6.44 -11.13
C LEU A 92 -12.72 -7.51 -10.05
N THR A 93 -13.91 -8.06 -9.79
CA THR A 93 -14.08 -9.17 -8.83
C THR A 93 -13.21 -10.36 -9.20
N GLN A 94 -13.18 -10.78 -10.47
CA GLN A 94 -12.32 -11.87 -10.92
C GLN A 94 -10.82 -11.59 -10.66
N LEU A 95 -10.37 -10.35 -10.86
CA LEU A 95 -8.98 -9.97 -10.60
C LEU A 95 -8.65 -9.91 -9.11
N VAL A 96 -9.61 -9.50 -8.27
CA VAL A 96 -9.48 -9.51 -6.80
C VAL A 96 -9.44 -10.94 -6.29
N ASP A 97 -10.35 -11.80 -6.75
CA ASP A 97 -10.40 -13.22 -6.37
C ASP A 97 -9.14 -13.98 -6.80
N ALA A 98 -8.56 -13.60 -7.94
CA ALA A 98 -7.26 -14.10 -8.41
C ALA A 98 -6.06 -13.52 -7.63
N GLY A 99 -6.27 -12.61 -6.69
CA GLY A 99 -5.23 -11.98 -5.89
C GLY A 99 -4.40 -10.93 -6.62
N LEU A 100 -4.77 -10.56 -7.86
CA LEU A 100 -3.99 -9.65 -8.72
C LEU A 100 -4.26 -8.17 -8.42
N VAL A 101 -5.47 -7.86 -7.97
CA VAL A 101 -5.93 -6.50 -7.69
C VAL A 101 -6.26 -6.36 -6.22
N THR A 102 -6.01 -5.17 -5.68
CA THR A 102 -6.45 -4.74 -4.35
C THR A 102 -7.11 -3.37 -4.45
N LEU A 103 -7.95 -3.04 -3.46
CA LEU A 103 -8.46 -1.69 -3.28
C LEU A 103 -7.50 -0.95 -2.36
N ARG A 104 -6.83 0.06 -2.89
CA ARG A 104 -5.98 0.94 -2.09
C ARG A 104 -6.82 2.10 -1.58
N SER A 105 -6.66 2.42 -0.31
CA SER A 105 -7.10 3.71 0.20
C SER A 105 -6.15 4.75 -0.36
N THR A 106 -6.59 5.55 -1.35
CA THR A 106 -5.77 6.66 -1.84
C THR A 106 -5.61 7.65 -0.70
N PRO A 107 -4.41 7.79 -0.10
CA PRO A 107 -4.27 8.72 0.99
C PRO A 107 -4.37 10.15 0.43
N ALA A 108 -5.05 11.03 1.14
CA ALA A 108 -5.21 12.43 0.74
C ALA A 108 -3.86 13.17 0.60
N GLU A 109 -2.80 12.63 1.21
CA GLU A 109 -1.43 13.10 1.10
C GLU A 109 -0.48 11.92 0.81
N PRO A 110 0.60 12.14 0.02
CA PRO A 110 1.64 11.13 -0.18
C PRO A 110 2.28 10.79 1.17
N ARG A 111 2.02 9.59 1.69
CA ARG A 111 2.67 9.13 2.91
C ARG A 111 4.10 8.72 2.54
N PRO A 112 5.15 9.26 3.18
CA PRO A 112 6.49 8.73 3.01
C PRO A 112 6.53 7.33 3.63
N GLY A 113 6.40 6.32 2.79
CA GLY A 113 6.61 4.92 3.10
C GLY A 113 7.49 4.33 2.01
N ASP A 114 8.39 3.44 2.38
CA ASP A 114 9.20 2.71 1.40
C ASP A 114 8.27 1.80 0.59
N GLU A 115 8.07 2.12 -0.70
CA GLU A 115 7.22 1.37 -1.61
C GLU A 115 7.64 -0.10 -1.70
N GLY A 116 8.93 -0.39 -1.52
CA GLY A 116 9.45 -1.76 -1.45
C GLY A 116 8.95 -2.54 -0.23
N VAL A 117 8.85 -1.89 0.93
CA VAL A 117 8.30 -2.50 2.16
C VAL A 117 6.82 -2.81 2.00
N LEU A 118 6.05 -1.91 1.39
CA LEU A 118 4.63 -2.14 1.11
C LEU A 118 4.44 -3.30 0.11
N ALA A 119 5.29 -3.38 -0.92
CA ALA A 119 5.27 -4.48 -1.89
C ALA A 119 5.60 -5.82 -1.25
N TYR A 120 6.57 -5.87 -0.33
CA TYR A 120 6.90 -7.06 0.44
C TYR A 120 5.69 -7.57 1.24
N TRP A 121 5.02 -6.69 2.01
CA TRP A 121 3.84 -7.09 2.78
C TRP A 121 2.69 -7.58 1.89
N ASP A 122 2.43 -6.87 0.79
CA ASP A 122 1.44 -7.28 -0.21
C ASP A 122 1.76 -8.68 -0.79
N ALA A 123 3.04 -8.99 -1.04
CA ALA A 123 3.48 -10.30 -1.54
C ALA A 123 3.32 -11.42 -0.49
N CYS A 124 3.45 -11.10 0.79
CA CYS A 124 3.17 -12.01 1.90
C CYS A 124 1.67 -12.22 2.17
N GLY A 125 0.78 -11.52 1.44
CA GLY A 125 -0.67 -11.56 1.68
C GLY A 125 -1.10 -10.82 2.94
N VAL A 126 -0.23 -9.97 3.49
CA VAL A 126 -0.53 -9.13 4.65
C VAL A 126 -1.01 -7.77 4.16
N ASP A 127 -2.00 -7.17 4.84
CA ASP A 127 -2.41 -5.79 4.58
C ASP A 127 -1.21 -4.86 4.84
N ALA A 128 -0.64 -4.32 3.76
CA ALA A 128 0.56 -3.50 3.80
C ALA A 128 0.37 -2.19 4.57
N ASP A 129 -0.83 -1.60 4.50
CA ASP A 129 -1.14 -0.35 5.20
C ASP A 129 -1.30 -0.62 6.70
N LEU A 130 -1.94 -1.73 7.09
CA LEU A 130 -1.98 -2.21 8.47
C LEU A 130 -0.57 -2.55 8.99
N ALA A 131 0.24 -3.24 8.19
CA ALA A 131 1.60 -3.62 8.57
C ALA A 131 2.50 -2.39 8.78
N ALA A 132 2.41 -1.40 7.91
CA ALA A 132 3.15 -0.15 8.03
C ALA A 132 2.69 0.72 9.21
N ALA A 133 1.41 0.64 9.59
CA ALA A 133 0.87 1.37 10.74
C ALA A 133 1.18 0.69 12.09
N ARG A 134 1.57 -0.58 12.09
CA ARG A 134 1.86 -1.32 13.33
C ARG A 134 3.18 -0.86 13.93
N GLN A 135 3.10 -0.36 15.16
CA GLN A 135 4.25 -0.20 16.03
C GLN A 135 4.37 -1.44 16.91
N GLY A 136 5.56 -2.05 16.93
CA GLY A 136 5.83 -3.24 17.73
C GLY A 136 7.17 -3.12 18.43
N THR A 137 7.26 -3.72 19.62
CA THR A 137 8.53 -3.92 20.31
C THR A 137 8.94 -5.38 20.20
N VAL A 138 10.23 -5.62 20.09
CA VAL A 138 10.80 -6.96 19.98
C VAL A 138 11.92 -7.12 21.01
N ARG A 139 11.97 -8.28 21.67
CA ARG A 139 13.08 -8.63 22.54
C ARG A 139 14.00 -9.57 21.79
N LEU A 140 15.22 -9.12 21.49
CA LEU A 140 16.28 -9.98 20.99
C LEU A 140 16.87 -10.79 22.15
N THR A 141 17.06 -12.09 21.95
CA THR A 141 17.77 -12.95 22.89
C THR A 141 18.78 -13.77 22.09
N ALA A 142 20.06 -13.44 22.24
CA ALA A 142 21.14 -14.21 21.65
C ALA A 142 21.31 -15.53 22.41
N VAL A 143 21.62 -16.61 21.68
CA VAL A 143 21.93 -17.92 22.25
C VAL A 143 23.38 -18.23 21.87
N GLY A 144 24.26 -18.34 22.86
CA GLY A 144 25.71 -18.34 22.69
C GLY A 144 26.32 -16.98 23.07
N ASP A 145 27.65 -16.90 23.11
CA ASP A 145 28.38 -15.66 23.42
C ASP A 145 29.41 -15.26 22.35
N ASP A 146 30.15 -14.18 22.60
CA ASP A 146 31.17 -13.66 21.69
C ASP A 146 32.28 -14.68 21.42
N ALA A 147 32.56 -15.61 22.36
CA ALA A 147 33.54 -16.66 22.17
C ALA A 147 33.03 -17.74 21.20
N ASP A 148 31.71 -17.90 21.07
CA ASP A 148 31.05 -18.69 20.02
C ASP A 148 30.91 -17.92 18.69
N GLY A 149 31.36 -16.66 18.64
CA GLY A 149 31.26 -15.78 17.47
C GLY A 149 29.86 -15.20 17.24
N VAL A 150 29.00 -15.19 18.27
CA VAL A 150 27.64 -14.66 18.17
C VAL A 150 27.65 -13.14 18.41
N ASP A 151 27.53 -12.36 17.34
CA ASP A 151 27.36 -10.89 17.40
C ASP A 151 25.89 -10.49 17.16
N PRO A 152 25.11 -10.11 18.20
CA PRO A 152 23.74 -9.64 18.02
C PRO A 152 23.66 -8.25 17.36
N GLY A 153 24.75 -7.49 17.31
CA GLY A 153 24.76 -6.09 16.90
C GLY A 153 24.37 -5.87 15.43
N ALA A 154 24.58 -6.85 14.56
CA ALA A 154 24.03 -6.80 13.19
C ALA A 154 22.50 -6.88 13.18
N VAL A 155 21.92 -7.73 14.02
CA VAL A 155 20.47 -7.92 14.13
C VAL A 155 19.82 -6.72 14.82
N GLU A 156 20.43 -6.21 15.89
CA GLU A 156 19.95 -5.00 16.59
C GLU A 156 19.88 -3.80 15.65
N ARG A 157 20.91 -3.59 14.82
CA ARG A 157 20.90 -2.52 13.81
C ARG A 157 19.82 -2.72 12.75
N ALA A 158 19.58 -3.96 12.32
CA ALA A 158 18.53 -4.27 11.36
C ALA A 158 17.14 -4.00 11.95
N LEU A 159 16.90 -4.38 13.22
CA LEU A 159 15.66 -4.13 13.94
C LEU A 159 15.43 -2.63 14.10
N ALA A 160 16.44 -1.87 14.54
CA ALA A 160 16.37 -0.43 14.66
C ALA A 160 16.10 0.26 13.31
N GLY A 161 16.76 -0.20 12.23
CA GLY A 161 16.51 0.26 10.86
C GLY A 161 15.09 -0.04 10.37
N ALA A 162 14.45 -1.10 10.87
CA ALA A 162 13.06 -1.43 10.62
C ALA A 162 12.07 -0.71 11.58
N GLY A 163 12.56 0.15 12.48
CA GLY A 163 11.74 0.88 13.46
C GLY A 163 11.28 0.03 14.65
N LEU A 164 11.91 -1.12 14.88
CA LEU A 164 11.63 -2.04 15.98
C LEU A 164 12.66 -1.83 17.10
N GLY A 165 12.18 -1.68 18.34
CA GLY A 165 12.99 -1.50 19.54
C GLY A 165 12.54 -2.34 20.72
#